data_AF-A0A7S4AY84-F1
#
_entry.id   AF-A0A7S4AY84-F1
#
_cell.length_a   1.000
_cell.length_b   1.000
_cell.length_c   1.000
_cell.angle_alpha   90.00
_cell.angle_beta   90.00
_cell.angle_gamma   90.00
#
_symmetry.space_group_name_H-M   'P 1'
#
loop_
_entity.id
_entity.type
_entity.pdbx_description
1 polymer ?
#
loop_
_entity_poly.entity_id
_entity_poly.type
_entity_poly.pdbx_seq_one_letter_code
_entity_poly.pdbx_strand_id
1 'polypeptide(L)'
;MSEQADSREQVAMHKADHVERPWYLRGGMRVTERGAVMTTLVPPILLAATLLVKPTAVLAAVALTVISCVIGLVTTHNVYAGIILPVYQLSALLSLLMPNTVLLCVLAAGVGVFKVGVCMSVCLHRYAAHAAFHCHWATNLFLGALGCLANQGGPIWWASQHRTHHKFCDEERDPHSSLQTSVVSAFAFFSRDNLKDVEEEFAPKHCDTFGMRLIDTFSILPVMAEFVLSYYYFGAPGLFVAYTSGWLSQTLSLWFNVVNHPPSVPGKCKAADSVGSFKLPNLFFRLFSLFMWIGVVNGEGEHGHHHDHPQLAHRPGIDLPYHVFVNPLSSIGLIWNCKVKGR
;
A
#
# COMPACT_ATOMS: atom_id res chain seq x y z
N MET A 1 22.42 31.37 9.67
CA MET A 1 21.20 32.17 9.37
C MET A 1 20.67 31.95 7.95
N SER A 2 21.40 31.29 7.04
CA SER A 2 20.91 31.01 5.66
C SER A 2 20.09 29.71 5.52
N GLU A 3 20.39 28.64 6.25
CA GLU A 3 19.62 27.36 6.18
C GLU A 3 18.16 27.47 6.67
N GLN A 4 17.89 28.36 7.63
CA GLN A 4 16.53 28.62 8.10
C GLN A 4 15.71 29.49 7.14
N ALA A 5 16.35 30.19 6.21
CA ALA A 5 15.67 30.98 5.19
C ALA A 5 15.24 30.08 4.01
N ASP A 6 16.11 29.17 3.59
CA ASP A 6 15.88 28.23 2.48
C ASP A 6 14.75 27.21 2.80
N SER A 7 14.74 26.68 4.02
CA SER A 7 13.64 25.82 4.51
C SER A 7 12.29 26.55 4.62
N ARG A 8 12.28 27.86 4.89
CA ARG A 8 11.06 28.66 4.93
C ARG A 8 10.57 29.03 3.54
N GLU A 9 11.46 29.25 2.58
CA GLU A 9 11.11 29.45 1.17
C GLU A 9 10.57 28.18 0.52
N GLN A 10 11.15 27.00 0.79
CA GLN A 10 10.61 25.73 0.31
C GLN A 10 9.22 25.43 0.91
N VAL A 11 9.01 25.69 2.20
CA VAL A 11 7.69 25.56 2.83
C VAL A 11 6.69 26.59 2.29
N ALA A 12 7.13 27.79 1.95
CA ALA A 12 6.29 28.83 1.35
C ALA A 12 5.91 28.52 -0.11
N MET A 13 6.83 27.99 -0.92
CA MET A 13 6.54 27.48 -2.27
C MET A 13 5.57 26.29 -2.23
N HIS A 14 5.77 25.34 -1.30
CA HIS A 14 4.86 24.20 -1.14
C HIS A 14 3.45 24.62 -0.72
N LYS A 15 3.31 25.71 0.04
CA LYS A 15 2.00 26.30 0.37
C LYS A 15 1.39 27.13 -0.77
N ALA A 16 2.20 27.71 -1.65
CA ALA A 16 1.74 28.55 -2.77
C ALA A 16 1.20 27.73 -3.95
N ASP A 17 1.61 26.46 -4.10
CA ASP A 17 1.15 25.55 -5.16
C ASP A 17 -0.20 24.87 -4.89
N HIS A 18 -0.84 25.18 -3.75
CA HIS A 18 -2.26 24.89 -3.51
C HIS A 18 -3.17 25.91 -4.21
N VAL A 19 -2.85 26.32 -5.45
CA VAL A 19 -3.88 26.78 -6.39
C VAL A 19 -4.99 25.73 -6.33
N GLU A 20 -6.24 26.12 -6.08
CA GLU A 20 -7.37 25.19 -5.94
C GLU A 20 -7.42 24.25 -7.15
N ARG A 21 -6.77 23.10 -7.04
CA ARG A 21 -6.73 22.12 -8.11
C ARG A 21 -8.17 21.70 -8.37
N PRO A 22 -8.58 21.57 -9.64
CA PRO A 22 -9.87 20.98 -9.97
C PRO A 22 -10.04 19.67 -9.19
N TRP A 23 -11.23 19.40 -8.66
CA TRP A 23 -11.45 18.30 -7.72
C TRP A 23 -10.96 16.94 -8.24
N TYR A 24 -10.97 16.74 -9.56
CA TYR A 24 -10.52 15.52 -10.24
C TYR A 24 -8.99 15.41 -10.38
N LEU A 25 -8.22 16.43 -10.01
CA LEU A 25 -6.74 16.43 -9.95
C LEU A 25 -6.21 16.47 -8.52
N ARG A 26 -7.10 16.30 -7.53
CA ARG A 26 -6.75 16.35 -6.09
C ARG A 26 -6.29 15.02 -5.53
N GLY A 27 -6.18 13.98 -6.36
CA GLY A 27 -5.83 12.63 -5.96
C GLY A 27 -4.63 12.55 -5.00
N GLY A 28 -4.52 11.44 -4.28
CA GLY A 28 -3.69 11.41 -3.09
C GLY A 28 -4.11 10.32 -2.11
N MET A 29 -3.27 10.09 -1.10
CA MET A 29 -3.62 9.20 0.02
C MET A 29 -3.73 10.00 1.31
N ARG A 30 -4.96 10.39 1.64
CA ARG A 30 -5.24 11.16 2.85
C ARG A 30 -5.94 10.29 3.88
N VAL A 31 -5.18 9.74 4.82
CA VAL A 31 -5.70 8.84 5.87
C VAL A 31 -6.72 9.48 6.80
N THR A 32 -6.77 10.81 6.87
CA THR A 32 -7.75 11.57 7.66
C THR A 32 -8.98 11.97 6.85
N GLU A 33 -9.02 11.67 5.54
CA GLU A 33 -10.22 11.91 4.75
C GLU A 33 -11.31 10.89 5.08
N ARG A 34 -12.57 11.34 4.95
CA ARG A 34 -13.76 10.55 5.30
C ARG A 34 -13.75 9.16 4.66
N GLY A 35 -13.24 9.05 3.44
CA GLY A 35 -13.09 7.78 2.72
C GLY A 35 -12.20 6.76 3.44
N ALA A 36 -10.99 7.18 3.83
CA ALA A 36 -10.03 6.30 4.51
C ALA A 36 -10.51 5.89 5.91
N VAL A 37 -11.18 6.81 6.62
CA VAL A 37 -11.83 6.48 7.90
C VAL A 37 -12.94 5.43 7.69
N MET A 38 -13.73 5.57 6.63
CA MET A 38 -14.80 4.61 6.32
C MET A 38 -14.25 3.21 6.02
N THR A 39 -13.24 3.06 5.16
CA THR A 39 -12.68 1.74 4.86
C THR A 39 -11.93 1.12 6.02
N THR A 40 -11.43 1.92 6.96
CA THR A 40 -10.69 1.42 8.13
C THR A 40 -11.60 1.06 9.31
N LEU A 41 -12.61 1.88 9.62
CA LEU A 41 -13.38 1.70 10.86
C LEU A 41 -14.72 1.01 10.65
N VAL A 42 -15.36 1.17 9.49
CA VAL A 42 -16.70 0.58 9.27
C VAL A 42 -16.66 -0.96 9.24
N PRO A 43 -15.74 -1.63 8.50
CA PRO A 43 -15.70 -3.08 8.48
C PRO A 43 -15.53 -3.75 9.86
N PRO A 44 -14.57 -3.36 10.72
CA PRO A 44 -14.42 -4.01 12.02
C PRO A 44 -15.60 -3.71 12.95
N ILE A 45 -16.22 -2.53 12.86
CA ILE A 45 -17.46 -2.23 13.60
C ILE A 45 -18.60 -3.14 13.15
N LEU A 46 -18.80 -3.30 11.84
CA LEU A 46 -19.85 -4.15 11.29
C LEU A 46 -19.63 -5.64 11.63
N LEU A 47 -18.38 -6.11 11.56
CA LEU A 47 -18.00 -7.45 12.00
C LEU A 47 -18.27 -7.64 13.49
N ALA A 48 -17.83 -6.70 14.34
CA ALA A 48 -18.08 -6.74 15.77
C ALA A 48 -19.58 -6.75 16.08
N ALA A 49 -20.37 -5.87 15.45
CA ALA A 49 -21.83 -5.82 15.63
C ALA A 49 -22.53 -7.10 15.18
N THR A 50 -22.00 -7.80 14.16
CA THR A 50 -22.57 -9.05 13.66
C THR A 50 -22.20 -10.26 14.55
N LEU A 51 -21.00 -10.26 15.13
CA LEU A 51 -20.44 -11.45 15.80
C LEU A 51 -20.50 -11.38 17.33
N LEU A 52 -20.41 -10.18 17.92
CA LEU A 52 -20.39 -9.97 19.36
C LEU A 52 -21.81 -9.71 19.86
N VAL A 53 -22.50 -10.78 20.26
CA VAL A 53 -23.90 -10.70 20.73
C VAL A 53 -23.99 -10.24 22.19
N LYS A 54 -22.96 -10.49 23.01
CA LYS A 54 -22.96 -10.17 24.44
C LYS A 54 -22.36 -8.78 24.69
N PRO A 55 -23.02 -7.87 25.44
CA PRO A 55 -22.48 -6.55 25.77
C PRO A 55 -21.11 -6.60 26.45
N THR A 56 -20.86 -7.62 27.29
CA THR A 56 -19.56 -7.82 27.95
C THR A 56 -18.45 -8.15 26.96
N ALA A 57 -18.74 -8.90 25.89
CA ALA A 57 -17.78 -9.21 24.84
C ALA A 57 -17.47 -7.98 23.98
N VAL A 58 -18.47 -7.14 23.70
CA VAL A 58 -18.29 -5.84 23.04
C VAL A 58 -17.39 -4.93 23.88
N LEU A 59 -17.68 -4.79 25.17
CA LEU A 59 -16.87 -3.98 26.09
C LEU A 59 -15.41 -4.48 26.17
N ALA A 60 -15.21 -5.81 26.24
CA ALA A 60 -13.88 -6.40 26.24
C ALA A 60 -13.12 -6.13 24.93
N ALA A 61 -13.77 -6.26 23.77
CA ALA A 61 -13.17 -5.97 22.47
C ALA A 61 -12.80 -4.49 22.32
N VAL A 62 -13.67 -3.57 22.78
CA VAL A 62 -13.39 -2.13 22.80
C VAL A 62 -12.23 -1.82 23.73
N ALA A 63 -12.24 -2.35 24.95
CA ALA A 63 -11.16 -2.13 25.92
C ALA A 63 -9.80 -2.63 25.39
N LEU A 64 -9.76 -3.83 24.82
CA LEU A 64 -8.54 -4.38 24.19
C LEU A 64 -8.06 -3.48 23.05
N THR A 65 -8.97 -3.01 22.21
CA THR A 65 -8.65 -2.09 21.10
C THR A 65 -8.07 -0.79 21.59
N VAL A 66 -8.68 -0.16 22.60
CA VAL A 66 -8.18 1.09 23.19
C VAL A 66 -6.80 0.88 23.81
N ILE A 67 -6.61 -0.19 24.60
CA ILE A 67 -5.32 -0.50 25.24
C ILE A 67 -4.24 -0.70 24.17
N SER A 68 -4.50 -1.50 23.13
CA SER A 68 -3.54 -1.71 22.05
C SER A 68 -3.24 -0.43 21.28
N CYS A 69 -4.22 0.46 21.06
CA CYS A 69 -4.00 1.76 20.43
C CYS A 69 -3.15 2.70 21.30
N VAL A 70 -3.39 2.72 22.62
CA VAL A 70 -2.58 3.52 23.56
C VAL A 70 -1.14 3.04 23.58
N ILE A 71 -0.91 1.73 23.69
CA ILE A 71 0.43 1.13 23.61
C ILE A 71 1.08 1.45 22.25
N GLY A 72 0.31 1.31 21.16
CA GLY A 72 0.77 1.64 19.82
C GLY A 72 1.23 3.09 19.70
N LEU A 73 0.42 4.06 20.14
CA LEU A 73 0.75 5.48 20.11
C LEU A 73 1.97 5.81 20.97
N VAL A 74 2.07 5.26 22.18
CA VAL A 74 3.21 5.48 23.08
C VAL A 74 4.51 4.89 22.50
N THR A 75 4.44 3.78 21.77
CA THR A 75 5.64 3.12 21.22
C THR A 75 6.05 3.62 19.83
N THR A 76 5.12 4.13 19.04
CA THR A 76 5.37 4.49 17.63
C THR A 76 5.34 6.00 17.37
N HIS A 77 4.66 6.77 18.21
CA HIS A 77 4.41 8.21 18.01
C HIS A 77 3.83 8.56 16.62
N ASN A 78 3.09 7.62 16.00
CA ASN A 78 2.50 7.78 14.68
C ASN A 78 1.03 7.30 14.69
N VAL A 79 0.11 8.07 14.13
CA VAL A 79 -1.33 7.75 14.17
C VAL A 79 -1.65 6.47 13.42
N TYR A 80 -1.08 6.27 12.23
CA TYR A 80 -1.33 5.08 11.43
C TYR A 80 -0.77 3.83 12.14
N ALA A 81 0.50 3.87 12.54
CA ALA A 81 1.12 2.73 13.22
C ALA A 81 0.56 2.48 14.64
N GLY A 82 0.14 3.54 15.32
CA GLY A 82 -0.32 3.50 16.70
C GLY A 82 -1.81 3.24 16.88
N ILE A 83 -2.65 3.51 15.88
CA ILE A 83 -4.12 3.33 15.97
C ILE A 83 -4.61 2.38 14.88
N ILE A 84 -4.31 2.69 13.61
CA ILE A 84 -4.89 1.98 12.47
C ILE A 84 -4.39 0.53 12.39
N LEU A 85 -3.08 0.31 12.55
CA LEU A 85 -2.52 -1.05 12.57
C LEU A 85 -3.08 -1.92 13.71
N PRO A 86 -3.14 -1.47 14.97
CA PRO A 86 -3.81 -2.23 16.02
C PRO A 86 -5.27 -2.59 15.70
N VAL A 87 -6.05 -1.67 15.12
CA VAL A 87 -7.44 -1.94 14.72
C VAL A 87 -7.50 -3.04 13.65
N TYR A 88 -6.64 -2.97 12.62
CA TYR A 88 -6.52 -4.02 11.61
C TYR A 88 -6.21 -5.38 12.21
N GLN A 89 -5.20 -5.45 13.08
CA GLN A 89 -4.75 -6.72 13.66
C GLN A 89 -5.77 -7.30 14.64
N LEU A 90 -6.38 -6.47 15.48
CA LEU A 90 -7.41 -6.94 16.41
C LEU A 90 -8.68 -7.37 15.70
N SER A 91 -9.00 -6.79 14.54
CA SER A 91 -10.10 -7.28 13.71
C SER A 91 -9.87 -8.73 13.24
N ALA A 92 -8.61 -9.18 13.12
CA ALA A 92 -8.30 -10.56 12.78
C ALA A 92 -8.79 -11.55 13.84
N LEU A 93 -8.83 -11.14 15.12
CA LEU A 93 -9.31 -11.98 16.23
C LEU A 93 -10.81 -12.26 16.15
N LEU A 94 -11.59 -11.44 15.43
CA LEU A 94 -13.01 -11.67 15.22
C LEU A 94 -13.27 -12.96 14.39
N SER A 95 -12.28 -13.43 13.62
CA SER A 95 -12.37 -14.70 12.90
C SER A 95 -12.56 -15.92 13.81
N LEU A 96 -12.10 -15.84 15.07
CA LEU A 96 -12.27 -16.91 16.07
C LEU A 96 -13.74 -17.15 16.44
N LEU A 97 -14.62 -16.20 16.12
CA LEU A 97 -16.06 -16.27 16.37
C LEU A 97 -16.83 -16.79 15.14
N MET A 98 -16.15 -17.00 14.02
CA MET A 98 -16.76 -17.47 12.77
C MET A 98 -16.60 -18.98 12.60
N PRO A 99 -17.53 -19.66 11.93
CA PRO A 99 -17.31 -21.04 11.51
C PRO A 99 -16.13 -21.11 10.53
N ASN A 100 -15.39 -22.23 10.55
CA ASN A 100 -14.27 -22.48 9.64
C ASN A 100 -13.16 -21.41 9.67
N THR A 101 -12.82 -20.89 10.85
CA THR A 101 -11.80 -19.85 11.05
C THR A 101 -10.52 -20.10 10.26
N VAL A 102 -9.99 -21.32 10.28
CA VAL A 102 -8.75 -21.69 9.57
C VAL A 102 -8.89 -21.44 8.07
N LEU A 103 -10.01 -21.89 7.47
CA LEU A 103 -10.27 -21.68 6.05
C LEU A 103 -10.39 -20.18 5.73
N LEU A 104 -11.08 -19.40 6.55
CA LEU A 104 -11.25 -17.96 6.33
C LEU A 104 -9.91 -17.22 6.42
N CYS A 105 -9.04 -17.58 7.37
CA CYS A 105 -7.68 -17.03 7.45
C CYS A 105 -6.83 -17.41 6.24
N VAL A 106 -6.93 -18.66 5.76
CA VAL A 106 -6.23 -19.12 4.54
C VAL A 106 -6.73 -18.35 3.32
N LEU A 107 -8.04 -18.16 3.17
CA LEU A 107 -8.63 -17.37 2.08
C LEU A 107 -8.19 -15.90 2.15
N ALA A 108 -8.22 -15.28 3.33
CA ALA A 108 -7.76 -13.90 3.52
C ALA A 108 -6.27 -13.74 3.17
N ALA A 109 -5.43 -14.70 3.58
CA ALA A 109 -4.01 -14.72 3.22
C ALA A 109 -3.81 -14.91 1.71
N GLY A 110 -4.53 -15.86 1.08
CA GLY A 110 -4.45 -16.11 -0.36
C GLY A 110 -4.88 -14.91 -1.20
N VAL A 111 -6.00 -14.27 -0.86
CA VAL A 111 -6.44 -13.02 -1.49
C VAL A 111 -5.44 -11.90 -1.20
N GLY A 112 -4.83 -11.86 -0.01
CA GLY A 112 -3.78 -10.91 0.34
C GLY A 112 -2.54 -11.07 -0.55
N VAL A 113 -2.07 -12.31 -0.79
CA VAL A 113 -0.97 -12.60 -1.71
C VAL A 113 -1.31 -12.14 -3.13
N PHE A 114 -2.54 -12.39 -3.59
CA PHE A 114 -3.01 -11.89 -4.88
C PHE A 114 -3.04 -10.36 -4.94
N LYS A 115 -3.51 -9.67 -3.90
CA LYS A 115 -3.54 -8.20 -3.86
C LYS A 115 -2.13 -7.60 -3.86
N VAL A 116 -1.19 -8.18 -3.12
CA VAL A 116 0.23 -7.77 -3.18
C VAL A 116 0.79 -7.99 -4.58
N GLY A 117 0.55 -9.16 -5.18
CA GLY A 117 1.12 -9.52 -6.47
C GLY A 117 0.51 -8.80 -7.67
N VAL A 118 -0.81 -8.67 -7.72
CA VAL A 118 -1.51 -8.11 -8.88
C VAL A 118 -1.87 -6.65 -8.65
N CYS A 119 -2.52 -6.33 -7.54
CA CYS A 119 -3.03 -4.97 -7.31
C CYS A 119 -1.85 -4.01 -7.04
N MET A 120 -0.95 -4.36 -6.11
CA MET A 120 0.23 -3.54 -5.83
C MET A 120 1.32 -3.74 -6.89
N SER A 121 1.87 -4.95 -7.00
CA SER A 121 3.06 -5.21 -7.82
C SER A 121 2.81 -5.02 -9.33
N VAL A 122 1.75 -5.59 -9.91
CA VAL A 122 1.52 -5.39 -11.35
C VAL A 122 0.91 -4.02 -11.65
N CYS A 123 -0.19 -3.64 -11.00
CA CYS A 123 -0.96 -2.46 -11.40
C CYS A 123 -0.34 -1.14 -10.93
N LEU A 124 -0.01 -1.01 -9.64
CA LEU A 124 0.58 0.22 -9.11
C LEU A 124 2.08 0.32 -9.46
N HIS A 125 2.82 -0.78 -9.29
CA HIS A 125 4.26 -0.76 -9.39
C HIS A 125 4.79 -0.94 -10.84
N ARG A 126 4.55 -2.08 -11.49
CA ARG A 126 5.09 -2.34 -12.84
C ARG A 126 4.42 -1.47 -13.91
N TYR A 127 3.10 -1.35 -13.88
CA TYR A 127 2.36 -0.54 -14.84
C TYR A 127 2.49 0.94 -14.52
N ALA A 128 1.79 1.44 -13.48
CA ALA A 128 1.69 2.87 -13.23
C ALA A 128 3.04 3.52 -12.90
N ALA A 129 3.88 2.94 -12.03
CA ALA A 129 5.17 3.56 -11.73
C ALA A 129 6.18 3.40 -12.86
N HIS A 130 6.32 2.20 -13.45
CA HIS A 130 7.47 1.91 -14.32
C HIS A 130 7.18 1.71 -15.81
N ALA A 131 5.93 1.80 -16.24
CA ALA A 131 5.53 1.61 -17.64
C ALA A 131 6.16 0.32 -18.24
N ALA A 132 6.04 -0.79 -17.50
CA ALA A 132 6.63 -2.07 -17.85
C ALA A 132 5.98 -2.71 -19.10
N PHE A 133 4.77 -2.29 -19.44
CA PHE A 133 4.01 -2.70 -20.62
C PHE A 133 3.02 -1.60 -21.00
N HIS A 134 2.49 -1.69 -22.22
CA HIS A 134 1.48 -0.78 -22.75
C HIS A 134 0.12 -1.49 -22.81
N CYS A 135 -0.97 -0.71 -22.80
CA CYS A 135 -2.31 -1.26 -22.91
C CYS A 135 -3.29 -0.23 -23.50
N HIS A 136 -4.47 -0.70 -23.89
CA HIS A 136 -5.55 0.16 -24.41
C HIS A 136 -6.20 0.97 -23.27
N TRP A 137 -6.87 2.09 -23.58
CA TRP A 137 -7.45 2.98 -22.56
C TRP A 137 -8.45 2.27 -21.63
N ALA A 138 -9.20 1.29 -22.12
CA ALA A 138 -10.12 0.51 -21.28
C ALA A 138 -9.35 -0.36 -20.27
N THR A 139 -8.28 -1.02 -20.73
CA THR A 139 -7.38 -1.79 -19.86
C THR A 139 -6.67 -0.88 -18.87
N ASN A 140 -6.29 0.34 -19.27
CA ASN A 140 -5.71 1.35 -18.39
C ASN A 140 -6.62 1.63 -17.19
N LEU A 141 -7.91 1.92 -17.44
CA LEU A 141 -8.87 2.16 -16.36
C LEU A 141 -9.12 0.92 -15.50
N PHE A 142 -9.19 -0.27 -16.11
CA PHE A 142 -9.34 -1.53 -15.38
C PHE A 142 -8.16 -1.77 -14.43
N LEU A 143 -6.92 -1.61 -14.91
CA LEU A 143 -5.72 -1.75 -14.08
C LEU A 143 -5.66 -0.69 -12.98
N GLY A 144 -6.11 0.54 -13.26
CA GLY A 144 -6.22 1.59 -12.24
C GLY A 144 -7.17 1.21 -11.11
N ALA A 145 -8.37 0.74 -11.44
CA ALA A 145 -9.36 0.31 -10.45
C ALA A 145 -8.91 -0.94 -9.67
N LEU A 146 -8.27 -1.90 -10.37
CA LEU A 146 -7.69 -3.09 -9.74
C LEU A 146 -6.54 -2.72 -8.81
N GLY A 147 -5.68 -1.77 -9.19
CA GLY A 147 -4.59 -1.27 -8.36
C GLY A 147 -5.07 -0.66 -7.03
N CYS A 148 -6.21 0.03 -7.04
CA CYS A 148 -6.82 0.59 -5.83
C CYS A 148 -7.14 -0.48 -4.76
N LEU A 149 -7.40 -1.74 -5.16
CA LEU A 149 -7.64 -2.85 -4.23
C LEU A 149 -6.41 -3.25 -3.41
N ALA A 150 -5.22 -2.74 -3.73
CA ALA A 150 -4.03 -2.81 -2.87
C ALA A 150 -4.16 -1.98 -1.58
N ASN A 151 -5.21 -1.16 -1.48
CA ASN A 151 -5.50 -0.27 -0.37
C ASN A 151 -4.35 0.71 -0.06
N GLN A 152 -3.70 1.24 -1.10
CA GLN A 152 -2.53 2.13 -0.98
C GLN A 152 -2.72 3.44 -1.75
N GLY A 153 -3.95 3.97 -1.76
CA GLY A 153 -4.27 5.16 -2.55
C GLY A 153 -4.40 4.86 -4.05
N GLY A 154 -4.43 5.93 -4.83
CA GLY A 154 -4.64 5.86 -6.28
C GLY A 154 -3.35 5.59 -7.07
N PRO A 155 -3.48 5.12 -8.32
CA PRO A 155 -2.35 4.74 -9.17
C PRO A 155 -1.43 5.90 -9.57
N ILE A 156 -1.95 7.12 -9.74
CA ILE A 156 -1.14 8.28 -10.11
C ILE A 156 -0.35 8.77 -8.90
N TRP A 157 -1.00 8.91 -7.74
CA TRP A 157 -0.32 9.28 -6.50
C TRP A 157 0.76 8.27 -6.13
N TRP A 158 0.39 6.98 -6.07
CA TRP A 158 1.33 5.92 -5.69
C TRP A 158 2.54 5.90 -6.62
N ALA A 159 2.31 5.98 -7.94
CA ALA A 159 3.37 6.04 -8.93
C ALA A 159 4.27 7.28 -8.78
N SER A 160 3.70 8.46 -8.50
CA SER A 160 4.49 9.67 -8.29
C SER A 160 5.43 9.52 -7.09
N GLN A 161 4.92 9.01 -5.96
CA GLN A 161 5.71 8.80 -4.75
C GLN A 161 6.80 7.76 -4.97
N HIS A 162 6.48 6.64 -5.63
CA HIS A 162 7.46 5.60 -5.94
C HIS A 162 8.56 6.07 -6.90
N ARG A 163 8.22 6.94 -7.85
CA ARG A 163 9.20 7.55 -8.76
C ARG A 163 10.08 8.58 -8.07
N THR A 164 9.52 9.37 -7.14
CA THR A 164 10.31 10.25 -6.26
C THR A 164 11.30 9.42 -5.45
N HIS A 165 10.87 8.28 -4.89
CA HIS A 165 11.74 7.33 -4.22
C HIS A 165 12.86 6.80 -5.14
N HIS A 166 12.55 6.34 -6.36
CA HIS A 166 13.59 5.90 -7.30
C HIS A 166 14.59 7.00 -7.64
N LYS A 167 14.11 8.24 -7.80
CA LYS A 167 14.94 9.39 -8.16
C LYS A 167 15.87 9.84 -7.04
N PHE A 168 15.39 9.79 -5.81
CA PHE A 168 16.07 10.30 -4.61
C PHE A 168 16.32 9.19 -3.58
N CYS A 169 16.53 7.95 -4.04
CA CYS A 169 16.60 6.77 -3.19
C CYS A 169 17.52 6.98 -1.99
N ASP A 170 16.94 6.88 -0.79
CA ASP A 170 17.61 7.08 0.50
C ASP A 170 18.26 8.45 0.74
N GLU A 171 17.87 9.45 -0.05
CA GLU A 171 18.21 10.87 0.09
C GLU A 171 17.00 11.67 0.63
N GLU A 172 17.20 12.94 0.98
CA GLU A 172 16.23 13.77 1.73
C GLU A 172 14.82 13.86 1.12
N ARG A 173 14.71 13.83 -0.22
CA ARG A 173 13.43 13.87 -0.95
C ARG A 173 12.74 12.50 -1.08
N ASP A 174 13.37 11.41 -0.65
CA ASP A 174 12.72 10.10 -0.62
C ASP A 174 11.51 10.13 0.33
N PRO A 175 10.27 9.87 -0.16
CA PRO A 175 9.10 9.94 0.69
C PRO A 175 9.15 8.95 1.85
N HIS A 176 9.80 7.80 1.65
CA HIS A 176 9.78 6.68 2.58
C HIS A 176 11.17 6.11 2.90
N SER A 177 12.22 6.93 2.88
CA SER A 177 13.52 6.50 3.42
C SER A 177 13.50 6.44 4.95
N SER A 178 13.81 5.26 5.47
CA SER A 178 13.96 5.04 6.92
C SER A 178 15.23 5.65 7.50
N LEU A 179 16.21 5.98 6.64
CA LEU A 179 17.49 6.58 7.01
C LEU A 179 17.38 8.10 7.23
N GLN A 180 16.53 8.74 6.43
CA GLN A 180 16.26 10.18 6.53
C GLN A 180 15.22 10.51 7.59
N THR A 181 14.38 9.53 7.96
CA THR A 181 13.30 9.72 8.93
C THR A 181 13.42 8.72 10.09
N SER A 182 12.54 7.73 10.12
CA SER A 182 12.58 6.59 11.03
C SER A 182 11.89 5.41 10.37
N VAL A 183 12.12 4.19 10.87
CA VAL A 183 11.42 2.99 10.39
C VAL A 183 9.90 3.16 10.39
N VAL A 184 9.34 3.76 11.45
CA VAL A 184 7.89 3.98 11.57
C VAL A 184 7.41 5.07 10.60
N SER A 185 8.15 6.17 10.50
CA SER A 185 7.79 7.29 9.63
C SER A 185 7.87 6.90 8.15
N ALA A 186 8.87 6.11 7.76
CA ALA A 186 9.00 5.56 6.42
C ALA A 186 7.86 4.59 6.09
N PHE A 187 7.53 3.69 7.02
CA PHE A 187 6.41 2.75 6.85
C PHE A 187 5.06 3.46 6.68
N ALA A 188 4.85 4.57 7.40
CA ALA A 188 3.61 5.34 7.38
C ALA A 188 3.75 6.69 6.65
N PHE A 189 4.60 6.76 5.61
CA PHE A 189 5.02 8.03 5.00
C PHE A 189 3.86 8.90 4.50
N PHE A 190 2.80 8.30 3.97
CA PHE A 190 1.57 8.97 3.51
C PHE A 190 0.82 9.72 4.61
N SER A 191 1.15 9.48 5.88
CA SER A 191 0.59 10.24 7.00
C SER A 191 1.24 11.61 7.17
N ARG A 192 2.37 11.87 6.49
CA ARG A 192 3.05 13.17 6.48
C ARG A 192 2.31 14.15 5.60
N ASP A 193 2.06 15.35 6.10
CA ASP A 193 1.23 16.35 5.42
C ASP A 193 1.71 16.69 4.00
N ASN A 194 3.03 16.74 3.80
CA ASN A 194 3.65 17.10 2.52
C ASN A 194 3.68 15.96 1.48
N LEU A 195 3.22 14.74 1.82
CA LEU A 195 3.25 13.56 0.93
C LEU A 195 1.84 13.05 0.58
N LYS A 196 0.80 13.79 0.97
CA LYS A 196 -0.60 13.39 0.77
C LYS A 196 -1.07 13.57 -0.66
N ASP A 197 -0.42 14.43 -1.43
CA ASP A 197 -0.85 14.85 -2.77
C ASP A 197 0.06 14.28 -3.86
N VAL A 198 -0.41 14.28 -5.12
CA VAL A 198 0.39 13.87 -6.28
C VAL A 198 1.55 14.84 -6.51
N GLU A 199 2.76 14.29 -6.64
CA GLU A 199 3.93 15.02 -7.13
C GLU A 199 3.90 15.05 -8.67
N GLU A 200 3.38 16.15 -9.24
CA GLU A 200 3.14 16.27 -10.68
C GLU A 200 4.42 16.14 -11.53
N GLU A 201 5.58 16.54 -10.98
CA GLU A 201 6.89 16.31 -11.59
C GLU A 201 7.11 14.83 -11.95
N PHE A 202 6.58 13.93 -11.12
CA PHE A 202 6.76 12.48 -11.22
C PHE A 202 5.52 11.72 -11.68
N ALA A 203 4.42 12.40 -12.01
CA ALA A 203 3.19 11.75 -12.46
C ALA A 203 3.43 10.82 -13.68
N PRO A 204 2.78 9.64 -13.73
CA PRO A 204 2.97 8.65 -14.79
C PRO A 204 2.23 9.02 -16.08
N LYS A 205 2.85 9.90 -16.88
CA LYS A 205 2.32 10.43 -18.14
C LYS A 205 1.73 9.40 -19.11
N HIS A 206 2.19 8.15 -19.09
CA HIS A 206 1.70 7.10 -19.99
C HIS A 206 0.29 6.59 -19.65
N CYS A 207 -0.14 6.70 -18.39
CA CYS A 207 -1.47 6.29 -17.92
C CYS A 207 -2.32 7.46 -17.39
N ASP A 208 -1.73 8.65 -17.31
CA ASP A 208 -2.35 9.88 -16.84
C ASP A 208 -3.42 10.43 -17.81
N THR A 209 -4.64 9.97 -17.61
CA THR A 209 -5.83 10.40 -18.36
C THR A 209 -6.88 10.93 -17.39
N PHE A 210 -7.86 11.68 -17.90
CA PHE A 210 -8.98 12.16 -17.06
C PHE A 210 -9.66 11.03 -16.28
N GLY A 211 -9.96 9.90 -16.95
CA GLY A 211 -10.56 8.74 -16.28
C GLY A 211 -9.66 8.13 -15.20
N MET A 212 -8.35 8.09 -15.44
CA MET A 212 -7.39 7.61 -14.44
C MET A 212 -7.29 8.55 -13.23
N ARG A 213 -7.31 9.87 -13.46
CA ARG A 213 -7.32 10.88 -12.40
C ARG A 213 -8.61 10.85 -11.56
N LEU A 214 -9.75 10.48 -12.16
CA LEU A 214 -10.97 10.19 -11.41
C LEU A 214 -10.82 8.94 -10.52
N ILE A 215 -10.25 7.86 -11.05
CA ILE A 215 -9.96 6.65 -10.26
C ILE A 215 -9.00 6.99 -9.12
N ASP A 216 -7.96 7.79 -9.38
CA ASP A 216 -6.98 8.21 -8.39
C ASP A 216 -7.61 9.04 -7.26
N THR A 217 -8.47 10.01 -7.63
CA THR A 217 -9.22 10.85 -6.68
C THR A 217 -10.19 10.03 -5.82
N PHE A 218 -10.82 9.02 -6.42
CA PHE A 218 -11.79 8.16 -5.76
C PHE A 218 -11.28 6.74 -5.52
N SER A 219 -9.98 6.59 -5.25
CA SER A 219 -9.32 5.29 -5.12
C SER A 219 -9.92 4.42 -4.01
N ILE A 220 -10.67 5.04 -3.11
CA ILE A 220 -11.38 4.36 -2.04
C ILE A 220 -12.63 3.61 -2.51
N LEU A 221 -13.25 4.02 -3.61
CA LEU A 221 -14.52 3.45 -4.07
C LEU A 221 -14.38 1.98 -4.53
N PRO A 222 -13.33 1.56 -5.26
CA PRO A 222 -13.11 0.14 -5.54
C PRO A 222 -13.02 -0.72 -4.28
N VAL A 223 -12.32 -0.24 -3.25
CA VAL A 223 -12.18 -0.94 -1.96
C VAL A 223 -13.53 -1.03 -1.23
N MET A 224 -14.29 0.07 -1.17
CA MET A 224 -15.64 0.05 -0.59
C MET A 224 -16.58 -0.88 -1.35
N ALA A 225 -16.51 -0.89 -2.68
CA ALA A 225 -17.31 -1.78 -3.51
C ALA A 225 -16.98 -3.25 -3.22
N GLU A 226 -15.68 -3.59 -3.08
CA GLU A 226 -15.26 -4.94 -2.67
C GLU A 226 -15.89 -5.33 -1.32
N PHE A 227 -15.84 -4.45 -0.31
CA PHE A 227 -16.40 -4.74 1.01
C PHE A 227 -17.92 -4.93 0.97
N VAL A 228 -18.64 -4.05 0.28
CA VAL A 228 -20.09 -4.12 0.14
C VAL A 228 -20.50 -5.39 -0.59
N LEU A 229 -19.87 -5.71 -1.73
CA LEU A 229 -20.18 -6.91 -2.50
C LEU A 229 -19.84 -8.18 -1.73
N SER A 230 -18.69 -8.21 -1.03
CA SER A 230 -18.29 -9.36 -0.24
C SER A 230 -19.25 -9.62 0.93
N TYR A 231 -19.70 -8.57 1.61
CA TYR A 231 -20.72 -8.70 2.65
C TYR A 231 -22.08 -9.11 2.08
N TYR A 232 -22.49 -8.54 0.95
CA TYR A 232 -23.77 -8.84 0.32
C TYR A 232 -23.88 -10.32 -0.08
N TYR A 233 -22.84 -10.88 -0.71
CA TYR A 233 -22.88 -12.26 -1.20
C TYR A 233 -22.48 -13.31 -0.16
N PHE A 234 -21.62 -12.97 0.80
CA PHE A 234 -21.03 -13.95 1.72
C PHE A 234 -21.11 -13.56 3.21
N GLY A 235 -21.80 -12.47 3.55
CA GLY A 235 -21.98 -12.00 4.92
C GLY A 235 -20.68 -11.60 5.62
N ALA A 236 -20.66 -11.75 6.95
CA ALA A 236 -19.50 -11.44 7.77
C ALA A 236 -18.22 -12.21 7.35
N PRO A 237 -18.26 -13.51 6.99
CA PRO A 237 -17.08 -14.21 6.46
C PRO A 237 -16.49 -13.56 5.21
N GLY A 238 -17.32 -13.14 4.25
CA GLY A 238 -16.84 -12.45 3.04
C GLY A 238 -16.19 -11.11 3.34
N LEU A 239 -16.87 -10.29 4.16
CA LEU A 239 -16.33 -9.01 4.60
C LEU A 239 -15.00 -9.18 5.33
N PHE A 240 -14.87 -10.20 6.17
CA PHE A 240 -13.63 -10.54 6.85
C PHE A 240 -12.50 -10.84 5.87
N VAL A 241 -12.75 -11.69 4.86
CA VAL A 241 -11.74 -12.03 3.85
C VAL A 241 -11.32 -10.80 3.05
N ALA A 242 -12.27 -9.99 2.57
CA ALA A 242 -12.00 -8.79 1.79
C ALA A 242 -11.22 -7.73 2.59
N TYR A 243 -11.68 -7.45 3.82
CA TYR A 243 -11.06 -6.48 4.70
C TYR A 243 -9.66 -6.91 5.15
N THR A 244 -9.54 -8.16 5.62
CA THR A 244 -8.27 -8.70 6.11
C THR A 244 -7.22 -8.78 5.01
N SER A 245 -7.60 -9.25 3.83
CA SER A 245 -6.68 -9.28 2.68
C SER A 245 -6.24 -7.88 2.23
N GLY A 246 -7.13 -6.88 2.31
CA GLY A 246 -6.84 -5.49 1.94
C GLY A 246 -5.80 -4.85 2.85
N TRP A 247 -5.99 -4.95 4.18
CA TRP A 247 -5.01 -4.39 5.10
C TRP A 247 -3.72 -5.22 5.17
N LEU A 248 -3.77 -6.55 4.97
CA LEU A 248 -2.55 -7.36 4.80
C LEU A 248 -1.75 -6.88 3.59
N SER A 249 -2.41 -6.64 2.46
CA SER A 249 -1.75 -6.12 1.26
C SER A 249 -1.08 -4.77 1.52
N GLN A 250 -1.82 -3.83 2.12
CA GLN A 250 -1.31 -2.50 2.46
C GLN A 250 -0.10 -2.57 3.40
N THR A 251 -0.23 -3.31 4.51
CA THR A 251 0.81 -3.37 5.55
C THR A 251 2.06 -4.09 5.08
N LEU A 252 1.92 -5.21 4.36
CA LEU A 252 3.07 -5.99 3.92
C LEU A 252 3.90 -5.27 2.87
N SER A 253 3.29 -4.65 1.86
CA SER A 253 4.06 -3.95 0.83
C SER A 253 4.77 -2.70 1.35
N LEU A 254 4.13 -1.95 2.27
CA LEU A 254 4.78 -0.84 2.96
C LEU A 254 5.97 -1.32 3.81
N TRP A 255 5.84 -2.51 4.40
CA TRP A 255 6.94 -3.12 5.14
C TRP A 255 8.10 -3.52 4.23
N PHE A 256 7.80 -4.08 3.04
CA PHE A 256 8.80 -4.47 2.04
C PHE A 256 9.68 -3.29 1.63
N ASN A 257 9.07 -2.13 1.36
CA ASN A 257 9.80 -0.91 1.00
C ASN A 257 10.82 -0.51 2.07
N VAL A 258 10.49 -0.69 3.35
CA VAL A 258 11.40 -0.34 4.45
C VAL A 258 12.52 -1.37 4.58
N VAL A 259 12.17 -2.67 4.63
CA VAL A 259 13.16 -3.70 4.98
C VAL A 259 14.14 -4.06 3.87
N ASN A 260 13.79 -3.72 2.63
CA ASN A 260 14.67 -3.89 1.47
C ASN A 260 15.63 -2.70 1.26
N HIS A 261 15.61 -1.70 2.15
CA HIS A 261 16.57 -0.58 2.16
C HIS A 261 17.41 -0.54 3.46
N PRO A 262 18.17 -1.59 3.80
CA PRO A 262 18.88 -1.63 5.07
C PRO A 262 20.09 -0.70 5.13
N PRO A 263 20.41 -0.14 6.31
CA PRO A 263 21.55 0.78 6.47
C PRO A 263 22.91 0.18 6.11
N SER A 264 23.03 -1.16 6.10
CA SER A 264 24.27 -1.89 5.85
C SER A 264 24.72 -1.91 4.39
N VAL A 265 23.84 -1.58 3.45
CA VAL A 265 24.17 -1.58 2.02
C VAL A 265 25.08 -0.38 1.70
N PRO A 266 26.19 -0.55 0.97
CA PRO A 266 27.04 0.57 0.58
C PRO A 266 26.39 1.40 -0.53
N GLY A 267 26.86 2.65 -0.73
CA GLY A 267 26.36 3.54 -1.79
C GLY A 267 25.26 4.50 -1.34
N LYS A 268 24.70 5.26 -2.28
CA LYS A 268 23.62 6.22 -2.00
C LYS A 268 22.28 5.50 -1.78
N CYS A 269 21.83 4.77 -2.80
CA CYS A 269 20.64 3.94 -2.72
C CYS A 269 20.96 2.64 -1.98
N LYS A 270 20.15 2.30 -0.97
CA LYS A 270 20.35 1.13 -0.11
C LYS A 270 19.52 -0.08 -0.50
N ALA A 271 18.90 -0.07 -1.67
CA ALA A 271 18.09 -1.17 -2.16
C ALA A 271 18.88 -2.49 -2.17
N ALA A 272 18.28 -3.57 -1.68
CA ALA A 272 18.87 -4.90 -1.61
C ALA A 272 17.87 -5.99 -2.00
N ASP A 273 18.39 -7.05 -2.62
CA ASP A 273 17.61 -8.24 -3.01
C ASP A 273 17.25 -9.15 -1.82
N SER A 274 17.68 -8.78 -0.62
CA SER A 274 17.41 -9.52 0.61
C SER A 274 17.03 -8.58 1.74
N VAL A 275 16.13 -9.07 2.59
CA VAL A 275 15.64 -8.38 3.79
C VAL A 275 16.82 -8.09 4.73
N GLY A 276 17.07 -6.83 5.00
CA GLY A 276 18.08 -6.47 5.99
C GLY A 276 17.53 -6.47 7.42
N SER A 277 18.46 -6.43 8.39
CA SER A 277 18.11 -6.43 9.81
C SER A 277 17.92 -5.01 10.31
N PHE A 278 16.71 -4.68 10.75
CA PHE A 278 16.38 -3.42 11.41
C PHE A 278 16.19 -3.62 12.92
N LYS A 279 16.55 -2.60 13.71
CA LYS A 279 16.09 -2.53 15.10
C LYS A 279 14.61 -2.13 15.10
N LEU A 280 13.74 -3.12 15.34
CA LEU A 280 12.30 -2.93 15.27
C LEU A 280 11.73 -2.32 16.56
N PRO A 281 10.79 -1.36 16.45
CA PRO A 281 10.30 -0.58 17.59
C PRO A 281 9.46 -1.40 18.57
N ASN A 282 8.73 -2.43 18.09
CA ASN A 282 7.89 -3.28 18.94
C ASN A 282 7.63 -4.65 18.29
N LEU A 283 6.89 -5.52 19.00
CA LEU A 283 6.53 -6.86 18.53
C LEU A 283 5.69 -6.84 17.24
N PHE A 284 4.86 -5.82 17.03
CA PHE A 284 4.01 -5.73 15.83
C PHE A 284 4.82 -5.72 14.54
N PHE A 285 5.86 -4.88 14.48
CA PHE A 285 6.77 -4.87 13.32
C PHE A 285 7.58 -6.17 13.18
N ARG A 286 7.92 -6.83 14.29
CA ARG A 286 8.62 -8.13 14.25
C ARG A 286 7.77 -9.22 13.61
N LEU A 287 6.47 -9.24 13.87
CA LEU A 287 5.55 -10.22 13.30
C LEU A 287 5.38 -10.03 11.79
N PHE A 288 5.43 -8.81 11.27
CA PHE A 288 5.37 -8.57 9.82
C PHE A 288 6.56 -9.20 9.07
N SER A 289 7.73 -9.29 9.70
CA SER A 289 8.89 -9.96 9.11
C SER A 289 8.67 -11.46 8.84
N LEU A 290 7.68 -12.10 9.46
CA LEU A 290 7.32 -13.49 9.17
C LEU A 290 6.70 -13.68 7.78
N PHE A 291 6.25 -12.60 7.15
CA PHE A 291 5.50 -12.63 5.89
C PHE A 291 6.32 -12.12 4.69
N MET A 292 7.62 -11.89 4.87
CA MET A 292 8.51 -11.40 3.80
C MET A 292 8.61 -12.33 2.59
N TRP A 293 8.34 -13.63 2.79
CA TRP A 293 8.28 -14.60 1.69
C TRP A 293 7.23 -14.24 0.63
N ILE A 294 6.19 -13.46 0.97
CA ILE A 294 5.19 -12.98 0.01
C ILE A 294 5.84 -12.06 -1.03
N GLY A 295 6.80 -11.23 -0.62
CA GLY A 295 7.57 -10.38 -1.53
C GLY A 295 8.40 -11.21 -2.51
N VAL A 296 9.02 -12.29 -2.03
CA VAL A 296 9.80 -13.22 -2.87
C VAL A 296 8.91 -13.91 -3.91
N VAL A 297 7.77 -14.46 -3.49
CA VAL A 297 6.83 -15.13 -4.41
C VAL A 297 6.28 -14.17 -5.47
N ASN A 298 6.11 -12.89 -5.12
CA ASN A 298 5.58 -11.88 -6.02
C ASN A 298 6.63 -11.10 -6.83
N GLY A 299 7.92 -11.46 -6.73
CA GLY A 299 8.99 -10.76 -7.45
C GLY A 299 9.36 -9.38 -6.90
N GLU A 300 8.87 -9.03 -5.71
CA GLU A 300 9.19 -7.76 -5.02
C GLU A 300 10.38 -7.88 -4.07
N GLY A 301 10.88 -9.10 -3.85
CA GLY A 301 12.04 -9.39 -3.00
C GLY A 301 13.38 -9.00 -3.61
N GLU A 302 13.53 -9.13 -4.94
CA GLU A 302 14.73 -8.75 -5.71
C GLU A 302 14.76 -7.23 -5.92
N HIS A 303 14.82 -6.49 -4.82
CA HIS A 303 14.62 -5.05 -4.79
C HIS A 303 15.82 -4.26 -5.32
N GLY A 304 17.05 -4.73 -5.08
CA GLY A 304 18.26 -4.13 -5.64
C GLY A 304 18.26 -4.20 -7.16
N HIS A 305 18.01 -5.41 -7.70
CA HIS A 305 17.84 -5.61 -9.14
C HIS A 305 16.70 -4.77 -9.71
N HIS A 306 15.60 -4.60 -8.98
CA HIS A 306 14.50 -3.73 -9.39
C HIS A 306 14.91 -2.26 -9.50
N HIS A 307 15.74 -1.75 -8.58
CA HIS A 307 16.27 -0.38 -8.68
C HIS A 307 17.18 -0.17 -9.90
N ASP A 308 17.91 -1.20 -10.32
CA ASP A 308 18.73 -1.16 -11.53
C ASP A 308 17.90 -1.34 -12.83
N HIS A 309 16.81 -2.13 -12.75
CA HIS A 309 15.98 -2.52 -13.90
C HIS A 309 14.48 -2.29 -13.67
N PRO A 310 14.05 -1.05 -13.36
CA PRO A 310 12.71 -0.79 -12.83
C PRO A 310 11.57 -1.09 -13.80
N GLN A 311 11.87 -1.01 -15.11
CA GLN A 311 10.87 -1.15 -16.17
C GLN A 311 10.55 -2.59 -16.54
N LEU A 312 11.12 -3.59 -15.87
CA LEU A 312 10.85 -4.99 -16.21
C LEU A 312 9.43 -5.42 -15.80
N ALA A 313 8.72 -6.00 -16.77
CA ALA A 313 7.43 -6.67 -16.57
C ALA A 313 7.59 -8.06 -15.94
N HIS A 314 8.72 -8.73 -16.18
CA HIS A 314 9.11 -9.99 -15.55
C HIS A 314 10.38 -9.78 -14.72
N ARG A 315 10.30 -10.09 -13.43
CA ARG A 315 11.38 -9.96 -12.47
C ARG A 315 12.07 -11.30 -12.24
N PRO A 316 13.32 -11.31 -11.74
CA PRO A 316 13.98 -12.55 -11.35
C PRO A 316 13.23 -13.28 -10.23
N GLY A 317 13.46 -14.59 -10.11
CA GLY A 317 12.87 -15.43 -9.07
C GLY A 317 11.56 -16.09 -9.50
N ILE A 318 10.65 -16.28 -8.53
CA ILE A 318 9.36 -16.97 -8.74
C ILE A 318 8.41 -16.13 -9.59
N ASP A 319 8.37 -14.81 -9.30
CA ASP A 319 7.53 -13.82 -9.96
C ASP A 319 6.13 -14.32 -10.40
N LEU A 320 5.38 -14.85 -9.42
CA LEU A 320 4.05 -15.40 -9.66
C LEU A 320 3.12 -14.45 -10.43
N PRO A 321 3.08 -13.12 -10.14
CA PRO A 321 2.22 -12.17 -10.86
C PRO A 321 2.52 -12.08 -12.36
N TYR A 322 3.78 -12.26 -12.77
CA TYR A 322 4.08 -12.31 -14.19
C TYR A 322 3.39 -13.51 -14.86
N HIS A 323 3.51 -14.69 -14.25
CA HIS A 323 2.98 -15.93 -14.82
C HIS A 323 1.46 -16.02 -14.79
N VAL A 324 0.82 -15.54 -13.71
CA VAL A 324 -0.64 -15.68 -13.54
C VAL A 324 -1.45 -14.48 -14.02
N PHE A 325 -0.81 -13.35 -14.32
CA PHE A 325 -1.51 -12.13 -14.70
C PHE A 325 -0.91 -11.43 -15.93
N VAL A 326 0.38 -11.03 -15.89
CA VAL A 326 1.00 -10.29 -17.00
C VAL A 326 1.04 -11.12 -18.29
N ASN A 327 1.56 -12.35 -18.23
CA ASN A 327 1.71 -13.21 -19.39
C ASN A 327 0.35 -13.62 -20.01
N PRO A 328 -0.68 -14.00 -19.23
CA PRO A 328 -2.02 -14.20 -19.75
C PRO A 328 -2.60 -12.96 -20.45
N LEU A 329 -2.51 -11.77 -19.85
CA LEU A 329 -3.00 -10.53 -20.47
C LEU A 329 -2.26 -10.21 -21.78
N SER A 330 -0.95 -10.47 -21.83
CA SER A 330 -0.15 -10.28 -23.03
C SER A 330 -0.54 -11.28 -24.12
N SER A 331 -0.83 -12.53 -23.76
CA SER A 331 -1.20 -13.60 -24.70
C SER A 331 -2.54 -13.34 -25.39
N ILE A 332 -3.46 -12.64 -24.72
CA ILE A 332 -4.75 -12.24 -25.28
C ILE A 332 -4.76 -10.81 -25.86
N GLY A 333 -3.60 -10.16 -25.93
CA GLY A 333 -3.44 -8.84 -26.54
C GLY A 333 -4.02 -7.66 -25.74
N LEU A 334 -4.37 -7.86 -24.47
CA LEU A 334 -4.84 -6.75 -23.61
C LEU A 334 -3.70 -5.83 -23.18
N ILE A 335 -2.47 -6.37 -23.14
CA ILE A 335 -1.24 -5.62 -22.95
C ILE A 335 -0.20 -6.03 -23.99
N TRP A 336 0.76 -5.15 -24.30
CA TRP A 336 1.83 -5.42 -25.27
C TRP A 336 3.11 -4.66 -24.87
N ASN A 337 4.20 -4.91 -25.62
CA ASN A 337 5.53 -4.38 -25.33
C ASN A 337 5.99 -4.65 -23.88
N CYS A 338 5.69 -5.86 -23.39
CA CYS A 338 6.12 -6.31 -22.07
C CYS A 338 7.65 -6.38 -22.01
N LYS A 339 8.27 -5.49 -21.24
CA LYS A 339 9.73 -5.43 -21.09
C LYS A 339 10.21 -6.63 -20.29
N VAL A 340 10.88 -7.57 -20.92
CA VAL A 340 11.43 -8.75 -20.27
C VAL A 340 12.93 -8.83 -20.58
N LYS A 341 13.72 -9.39 -19.68
CA LYS A 341 15.17 -9.50 -19.89
C LYS A 341 15.45 -10.37 -21.13
N GLY A 342 16.09 -9.78 -22.15
CA GLY A 342 16.52 -10.48 -23.36
C GLY A 342 15.51 -10.55 -24.51
N ARG A 343 14.43 -9.75 -24.51
CA ARG A 343 13.53 -9.57 -25.67
C ARG A 343 13.12 -8.12 -25.87
#